data_AF-A0A7V9S920-F1
#
_entry.id   AF-A0A7V9S920-F1
#
_cell.length_a   1.000
_cell.length_b   1.000
_cell.length_c   1.000
_cell.angle_alpha   90.00
_cell.angle_beta   90.00
_cell.angle_gamma   90.00
#
_symmetry.space_group_name_H-M   'P 1'
#
loop_
_entity.id
_entity.type
_entity.pdbx_description
1 polymer ?
#
loop_
_entity_poly.entity_id
_entity_poly.type
_entity_poly.pdbx_seq_one_letter_code
_entity_poly.pdbx_strand_id
1 'polypeptide(L)'
;MPAGHDTVVLATLENPQLAAALTTNVEPHFGHVDKSAAIAAQLLKGVFNPEEAVTGSFDERLAAEIEQRRAERAKQNLRGVFAIFEGAVEVEPNFDAYRDTENFGIAIDAFDKAAVRELFRPNQDAIISGLILSVPPGMDRKCEKLAQVVYLKDAASKVIYALSMGGGAVDAYTAGQLTDQAISDSGNLTGMLAADTVLTRSVSLLVASMEIGRDELEAFLIAWSALEIFVNASFKATYGQRWLQIMRQGAPQSAEPVFDRLADVMKDKYRLADKFLIIASVLNGVNAATDEKEFRRLKDVRDTLLHTYERTTSPLPTAGVQALTQHYLRLHLLDKAAGNAR
;
A
#
# COMPACT_ATOMS: atom_id res chain seq x y z
N MET A 1 4.96 -18.58 -8.06
CA MET A 1 5.57 -19.44 -7.03
C MET A 1 6.07 -20.72 -7.67
N PRO A 2 7.28 -21.18 -7.33
CA PRO A 2 7.82 -22.46 -7.77
C PRO A 2 6.98 -23.60 -7.19
N ALA A 3 6.94 -24.73 -7.90
CA ALA A 3 6.15 -25.89 -7.50
C ALA A 3 6.63 -26.42 -6.14
N GLY A 4 5.77 -26.40 -5.11
CA GLY A 4 6.00 -27.08 -3.84
C GLY A 4 5.94 -26.22 -2.56
N HIS A 5 5.79 -24.91 -2.65
CA HIS A 5 5.61 -24.04 -1.48
C HIS A 5 4.26 -23.33 -1.52
N ASP A 6 3.38 -23.65 -0.58
CA ASP A 6 2.06 -23.00 -0.46
C ASP A 6 2.16 -21.59 0.15
N THR A 7 3.23 -21.30 0.90
CA THR A 7 3.45 -20.03 1.58
C THR A 7 4.94 -19.65 1.58
N VAL A 8 5.24 -18.39 1.29
CA VAL A 8 6.59 -17.80 1.36
C VAL A 8 6.53 -16.53 2.21
N VAL A 9 7.33 -16.46 3.27
CA VAL A 9 7.42 -15.25 4.11
C VAL A 9 8.22 -14.19 3.34
N LEU A 10 7.64 -13.00 3.14
CA LEU A 10 8.30 -11.92 2.41
C LEU A 10 9.14 -11.03 3.31
N ALA A 11 8.54 -10.67 4.45
CA ALA A 11 9.10 -9.67 5.32
C ALA A 11 8.52 -9.86 6.73
N THR A 12 9.42 -9.80 7.70
CA THR A 12 9.09 -9.48 9.09
C THR A 12 9.79 -8.16 9.35
N LEU A 13 9.01 -7.11 9.62
CA LEU A 13 9.58 -5.78 9.82
C LEU A 13 10.25 -5.70 11.19
N GLU A 14 11.19 -4.75 11.35
CA GLU A 14 11.88 -4.51 12.63
C GLU A 14 10.92 -4.14 13.77
N ASN A 15 9.73 -3.63 13.43
CA ASN A 15 8.59 -3.66 14.34
C ASN A 15 7.94 -5.06 14.28
N PRO A 16 8.11 -5.92 15.31
CA PRO A 16 7.63 -7.31 15.30
C PRO A 16 6.10 -7.43 15.28
N GLN A 17 5.39 -6.30 15.32
CA GLN A 17 3.94 -6.23 15.34
C GLN A 17 3.29 -6.49 13.98
N LEU A 18 4.02 -6.56 12.86
CA LEU A 18 3.46 -6.90 11.54
C LEU A 18 4.35 -7.91 10.79
N ALA A 19 3.77 -9.05 10.45
CA ALA A 19 4.34 -10.05 9.56
C ALA A 19 3.59 -10.05 8.22
N ALA A 20 4.33 -10.30 7.12
CA ALA A 20 3.74 -10.48 5.81
C ALA A 20 4.26 -11.72 5.08
N ALA A 21 3.33 -12.42 4.43
CA ALA A 21 3.60 -13.62 3.66
C ALA A 21 2.88 -13.58 2.31
N LEU A 22 3.45 -14.23 1.30
CA LEU A 22 2.77 -14.57 0.07
C LEU A 22 2.24 -15.99 0.14
N THR A 23 1.09 -16.21 -0.47
CA THR A 23 0.54 -17.55 -0.69
C THR A 23 -0.14 -17.63 -2.05
N THR A 24 -0.21 -18.82 -2.62
CA THR A 24 -1.11 -19.14 -3.73
C THR A 24 -2.43 -19.75 -3.28
N ASN A 25 -2.55 -20.06 -1.97
CA ASN A 25 -3.74 -20.61 -1.35
C ASN A 25 -4.19 -19.69 -0.20
N VAL A 26 -5.13 -18.81 -0.49
CA VAL A 26 -5.62 -17.82 0.49
C VAL A 26 -6.58 -18.43 1.52
N GLU A 27 -7.16 -19.59 1.25
CA GLU A 27 -8.27 -20.16 2.02
C GLU A 27 -7.97 -20.35 3.52
N PRO A 28 -6.79 -20.85 3.94
CA PRO A 28 -6.46 -21.00 5.36
C PRO A 28 -6.49 -19.68 6.14
N HIS A 29 -6.32 -18.53 5.47
CA HIS A 29 -6.21 -17.22 6.11
C HIS A 29 -7.55 -16.51 6.32
N PHE A 30 -8.66 -17.06 5.81
CA PHE A 30 -9.99 -16.46 5.93
C PHE A 30 -10.75 -16.83 7.20
N GLY A 31 -10.24 -17.75 8.04
CA GLY A 31 -10.98 -18.29 9.18
C GLY A 31 -11.58 -17.24 10.11
N HIS A 32 -10.81 -16.22 10.51
CA HIS A 32 -11.32 -15.13 11.36
C HIS A 32 -12.21 -14.13 10.60
N VAL A 33 -11.94 -13.92 9.30
CA VAL A 33 -12.75 -13.05 8.43
C VAL A 33 -14.16 -13.63 8.31
N ASP A 34 -14.25 -14.91 7.96
CA ASP A 34 -15.52 -15.60 7.76
C ASP A 34 -16.32 -15.70 9.05
N LYS A 35 -15.65 -16.06 10.15
CA LYS A 35 -16.30 -16.13 11.45
C LYS A 35 -16.81 -14.76 11.90
N SER A 36 -16.02 -13.69 11.75
CA SER A 36 -16.47 -12.33 12.09
C SER A 36 -17.66 -11.89 11.23
N ALA A 37 -17.61 -12.13 9.92
CA ALA A 37 -18.69 -11.76 9.00
C ALA A 37 -19.97 -12.58 9.27
N ALA A 38 -19.82 -13.87 9.57
CA ALA A 38 -20.93 -14.74 9.91
C ALA A 38 -21.61 -14.34 11.23
N ILE A 39 -20.83 -13.99 12.26
CA ILE A 39 -21.36 -13.45 13.52
C ILE A 39 -22.13 -12.15 13.26
N ALA A 40 -21.57 -11.23 12.47
CA ALA A 40 -22.25 -9.98 12.11
C ALA A 40 -23.55 -10.22 11.36
N ALA A 41 -23.55 -11.14 10.37
CA ALA A 41 -24.73 -11.50 9.61
C ALA A 41 -25.83 -12.09 10.49
N GLN A 42 -25.48 -12.92 11.47
CA GLN A 42 -26.47 -13.48 12.41
C GLN A 42 -27.06 -12.44 13.36
N LEU A 43 -26.25 -11.50 13.85
CA LEU A 43 -26.77 -10.41 14.69
C LEU A 43 -27.74 -9.52 13.91
N LEU A 44 -27.44 -9.24 12.63
CA LEU A 44 -28.35 -8.52 11.74
C LEU A 44 -29.64 -9.32 11.46
N LYS A 45 -29.54 -10.64 11.23
CA LYS A 45 -30.68 -11.52 10.93
C LYS A 45 -31.58 -11.81 12.15
N GLY A 46 -31.13 -11.58 13.39
CA GLY A 46 -31.79 -12.15 14.58
C GLY A 46 -32.05 -11.22 15.76
N VAL A 47 -31.90 -9.89 15.62
CA VAL A 47 -32.21 -8.92 16.71
C VAL A 47 -33.30 -7.90 16.34
N PHE A 48 -33.72 -7.79 15.07
CA PHE A 48 -34.81 -6.90 14.66
C PHE A 48 -36.16 -7.58 14.36
N ASN A 49 -36.27 -8.92 14.45
CA ASN A 49 -37.55 -9.61 14.34
C ASN A 49 -37.56 -10.95 15.12
N PRO A 50 -38.19 -11.00 16.30
CA PRO A 50 -38.30 -12.23 17.09
C PRO A 50 -39.38 -13.23 16.57
N GLU A 51 -40.06 -12.95 15.46
CA GLU A 51 -41.16 -13.78 14.95
C GLU A 51 -40.77 -14.85 13.91
N GLU A 52 -39.57 -14.80 13.31
CA GLU A 52 -39.11 -15.90 12.47
C GLU A 52 -38.36 -16.93 13.32
N ALA A 53 -38.98 -18.09 13.51
CA ALA A 53 -38.38 -19.26 14.10
C ALA A 53 -37.17 -19.72 13.26
N VAL A 54 -36.00 -19.12 13.53
CA VAL A 54 -34.75 -19.52 12.88
C VAL A 54 -34.35 -20.88 13.46
N THR A 55 -34.58 -21.93 12.67
CA THR A 55 -34.28 -23.31 13.00
C THR A 55 -32.77 -23.52 13.24
N GLY A 56 -32.43 -24.38 14.21
CA GLY A 56 -31.05 -24.74 14.57
C GLY A 56 -30.43 -23.91 15.70
N SER A 57 -29.39 -24.47 16.33
CA SER A 57 -28.61 -23.79 17.37
C SER A 57 -27.78 -22.64 16.77
N PHE A 58 -27.33 -21.70 17.62
CA PHE A 58 -26.47 -20.60 17.18
C PHE A 58 -25.20 -21.10 16.47
N ASP A 59 -24.58 -22.16 17.00
CA ASP A 59 -23.37 -22.75 16.44
C ASP A 59 -23.62 -23.45 15.10
N GLU A 60 -24.75 -24.15 14.95
CA GLU A 60 -25.16 -24.75 13.67
C GLU A 60 -25.33 -23.69 12.59
N ARG A 61 -25.99 -22.57 12.93
CA ARG A 61 -26.15 -21.44 12.00
C ARG A 61 -24.81 -20.78 11.67
N LEU A 62 -23.88 -20.75 12.63
CA LEU A 62 -22.57 -20.13 12.44
C LEU A 62 -21.72 -20.96 11.49
N ALA A 63 -21.73 -22.28 11.67
CA ALA A 63 -21.09 -23.22 10.77
C ALA A 63 -21.68 -23.13 9.36
N ALA A 64 -23.01 -23.09 9.22
CA ALA A 64 -23.67 -23.01 7.91
C ALA A 64 -23.32 -21.72 7.15
N GLU A 65 -23.31 -20.56 7.84
CA GLU A 65 -22.96 -19.26 7.23
C GLU A 65 -21.48 -19.20 6.84
N ILE A 66 -20.57 -19.80 7.63
CA ILE A 66 -19.15 -19.92 7.26
C ILE A 66 -18.99 -20.79 6.01
N GLU A 67 -19.63 -21.95 5.95
CA GLU A 67 -19.56 -22.84 4.79
C GLU A 67 -20.17 -22.21 3.53
N GLN A 68 -21.26 -21.46 3.66
CA GLN A 68 -21.82 -20.70 2.55
C GLN A 68 -20.80 -19.71 1.98
N ARG A 69 -20.11 -18.94 2.84
CA ARG A 69 -19.10 -17.96 2.43
C ARG A 69 -17.91 -18.62 1.74
N ARG A 70 -17.45 -19.75 2.26
CA ARG A 70 -16.40 -20.56 1.60
C ARG A 70 -16.84 -21.02 0.22
N ALA A 71 -18.06 -21.54 0.10
CA ALA A 71 -18.61 -21.99 -1.18
C ALA A 71 -18.78 -20.83 -2.18
N GLU A 72 -19.18 -19.64 -1.73
CA GLU A 72 -19.26 -18.43 -2.55
C GLU A 72 -17.88 -18.00 -3.05
N ARG A 73 -16.87 -17.96 -2.17
CA ARG A 73 -15.50 -17.63 -2.55
C ARG A 73 -14.89 -18.66 -3.51
N ALA A 74 -15.16 -19.95 -3.31
CA ALA A 74 -14.71 -21.00 -4.21
C ALA A 74 -15.22 -20.80 -5.66
N LYS A 75 -16.43 -20.24 -5.82
CA LYS A 75 -16.99 -19.89 -7.14
C LYS A 75 -16.26 -18.72 -7.81
N GLN A 76 -15.59 -17.87 -7.05
CA GLN A 76 -14.84 -16.72 -7.58
C GLN A 76 -13.56 -17.14 -8.31
N ASN A 77 -13.11 -18.40 -8.18
CA ASN A 77 -11.92 -18.95 -8.85
C ASN A 77 -10.71 -18.00 -8.75
N LEU A 78 -10.45 -17.54 -7.52
CA LEU A 78 -9.33 -16.66 -7.21
C LEU A 78 -8.02 -17.35 -7.62
N ARG A 79 -7.28 -16.72 -8.53
CA ARG A 79 -5.99 -17.22 -9.02
C ARG A 79 -4.95 -16.12 -8.86
N GLY A 80 -3.74 -16.50 -8.46
CA GLY A 80 -2.58 -15.62 -8.41
C GLY A 80 -1.82 -15.73 -7.11
N VAL A 81 -1.12 -14.66 -6.77
CA VAL A 81 -0.32 -14.56 -5.55
C VAL A 81 -0.99 -13.55 -4.62
N PHE A 82 -1.24 -13.97 -3.38
CA PHE A 82 -1.93 -13.18 -2.36
C PHE A 82 -0.94 -12.76 -1.28
N ALA A 83 -0.98 -11.48 -0.89
CA ALA A 83 -0.24 -10.98 0.25
C ALA A 83 -1.12 -11.03 1.51
N ILE A 84 -0.63 -11.71 2.54
CA ILE A 84 -1.27 -11.84 3.84
C ILE A 84 -0.51 -10.96 4.82
N PHE A 85 -1.27 -10.15 5.58
CA PHE A 85 -0.74 -9.26 6.60
C PHE A 85 -1.33 -9.65 7.95
N GLU A 86 -0.46 -10.02 8.89
CA GLU A 86 -0.87 -10.37 10.25
C GLU A 86 -0.13 -9.47 11.22
N GLY A 87 -0.88 -8.77 12.06
CA GLY A 87 -0.29 -7.89 13.06
C GLY A 87 -1.07 -7.82 14.35
N ALA A 88 -0.37 -7.43 15.41
CA ALA A 88 -0.89 -7.37 16.76
C ALA A 88 -0.40 -6.10 17.46
N VAL A 89 -1.31 -5.43 18.16
CA VAL A 89 -1.02 -4.27 18.98
C VAL A 89 -1.89 -4.33 20.23
N GLU A 90 -1.38 -3.85 21.35
CA GLU A 90 -2.16 -3.69 22.57
C GLU A 90 -3.13 -2.52 22.40
N VAL A 91 -4.37 -2.73 22.83
CA VAL A 91 -5.42 -1.71 22.84
C VAL A 91 -6.18 -1.83 24.15
N GLU A 92 -6.75 -0.71 24.60
CA GLU A 92 -7.67 -0.69 25.74
C GLU A 92 -9.12 -0.81 25.22
N PRO A 93 -9.77 -1.98 25.38
CA PRO A 93 -11.13 -2.16 24.89
C PRO A 93 -12.18 -1.64 25.89
N ASN A 94 -13.26 -1.09 25.35
CA ASN A 94 -14.52 -0.89 26.04
C ASN A 94 -15.39 -2.16 25.89
N PHE A 95 -15.87 -2.72 27.01
CA PHE A 95 -16.72 -3.90 27.03
C PHE A 95 -18.15 -3.63 27.53
N ASP A 96 -18.61 -2.38 27.46
CA ASP A 96 -19.99 -1.98 27.82
C ASP A 96 -21.06 -2.86 27.14
N ALA A 97 -20.83 -3.23 25.87
CA ALA A 97 -21.69 -4.09 25.08
C ALA A 97 -20.99 -5.43 24.74
N TYR A 98 -20.51 -6.12 25.78
CA TYR A 98 -19.85 -7.43 25.66
C TYR A 98 -20.80 -8.59 25.97
N ARG A 99 -20.73 -9.63 25.15
CA ARG A 99 -21.38 -10.92 25.36
C ARG A 99 -20.35 -12.02 25.30
N ASP A 100 -20.23 -12.75 26.40
CA ASP A 100 -19.39 -13.95 26.43
C ASP A 100 -20.14 -15.17 25.88
N THR A 101 -19.43 -16.02 25.15
CA THR A 101 -19.90 -17.34 24.73
C THR A 101 -18.89 -18.39 25.17
N GLU A 102 -19.20 -19.67 25.03
CA GLU A 102 -18.27 -20.74 25.37
C GLU A 102 -16.96 -20.64 24.58
N ASN A 103 -17.05 -20.35 23.27
CA ASN A 103 -15.91 -20.45 22.35
C ASN A 103 -15.25 -19.11 22.00
N PHE A 104 -15.92 -17.97 22.21
CA PHE A 104 -15.43 -16.64 21.86
C PHE A 104 -16.23 -15.52 22.54
N GLY A 105 -15.70 -14.31 22.56
CA GLY A 105 -16.45 -13.11 22.96
C GLY A 105 -17.02 -12.36 21.77
N ILE A 106 -18.11 -11.64 21.96
CA ILE A 106 -18.64 -10.67 21.00
C ILE A 106 -18.70 -9.32 21.72
N ALA A 107 -18.19 -8.27 21.09
CA ALA A 107 -18.32 -6.92 21.61
C ALA A 107 -18.78 -5.97 20.51
N ILE A 108 -19.54 -4.92 20.85
CA ILE A 108 -19.95 -3.88 19.91
C ILE A 108 -19.13 -2.63 20.20
N ASP A 109 -18.50 -2.07 19.17
CA ASP A 109 -17.71 -0.84 19.23
C ASP A 109 -16.70 -0.81 20.39
N ALA A 110 -16.06 -1.96 20.63
CA ALA A 110 -15.14 -2.13 21.74
C ALA A 110 -13.87 -1.28 21.64
N PHE A 111 -13.48 -0.88 20.43
CA PHE A 111 -12.32 0.00 20.22
C PHE A 111 -12.38 0.59 18.81
N ASP A 112 -11.59 1.63 18.58
CA ASP A 112 -11.45 2.22 17.25
C ASP A 112 -10.61 1.33 16.33
N LYS A 113 -11.30 0.49 15.54
CA LYS A 113 -10.66 -0.34 14.52
C LYS A 113 -9.99 0.48 13.42
N ALA A 114 -10.48 1.68 13.11
CA ALA A 114 -9.86 2.52 12.09
C ALA A 114 -8.50 3.02 12.57
N ALA A 115 -8.41 3.49 13.82
CA ALA A 115 -7.13 3.86 14.44
C ALA A 115 -6.12 2.70 14.42
N VAL A 116 -6.55 1.48 14.78
CA VAL A 116 -5.67 0.29 14.73
C VAL A 116 -5.18 0.01 13.31
N ARG A 117 -6.05 0.12 12.30
CA ARG A 117 -5.64 -0.10 10.89
C ARG A 117 -4.62 0.95 10.43
N GLU A 118 -4.81 2.21 10.81
CA GLU A 118 -3.88 3.28 10.46
C GLU A 118 -2.48 3.10 11.08
N LEU A 119 -2.37 2.42 12.24
CA LEU A 119 -1.06 2.05 12.80
C LEU A 119 -0.27 1.12 11.89
N PHE A 120 -0.94 0.20 11.18
CA PHE A 120 -0.30 -0.77 10.30
C PHE A 120 -0.19 -0.31 8.85
N ARG A 121 -0.98 0.68 8.43
CA ARG A 121 -1.02 1.15 7.04
C ARG A 121 0.35 1.51 6.46
N PRO A 122 1.24 2.27 7.12
CA PRO A 122 2.55 2.62 6.55
C PRO A 122 3.38 1.38 6.19
N ASN A 123 3.34 0.36 7.03
CA ASN A 123 4.06 -0.90 6.84
C ASN A 123 3.43 -1.74 5.72
N GLN A 124 2.09 -1.79 5.66
CA GLN A 124 1.37 -2.45 4.56
C GLN A 124 1.71 -1.79 3.22
N ASP A 125 1.68 -0.46 3.16
CA ASP A 125 1.99 0.29 1.94
C ASP A 125 3.45 0.09 1.50
N ALA A 126 4.39 0.00 2.44
CA ALA A 126 5.80 -0.33 2.16
C ALA A 126 5.97 -1.74 1.58
N ILE A 127 5.24 -2.72 2.11
CA ILE A 127 5.25 -4.11 1.59
C ILE A 127 4.62 -4.18 0.20
N ILE A 128 3.43 -3.60 0.03
CA ILE A 128 2.72 -3.57 -1.26
C ILE A 128 3.56 -2.84 -2.31
N SER A 129 4.18 -1.73 -1.95
CA SER A 129 5.08 -0.99 -2.85
C SER A 129 6.34 -1.80 -3.17
N GLY A 130 6.95 -2.47 -2.19
CA GLY A 130 8.08 -3.37 -2.44
C GLY A 130 7.72 -4.46 -3.47
N LEU A 131 6.52 -5.03 -3.37
CA LEU A 131 5.99 -5.96 -4.37
C LEU A 131 5.83 -5.29 -5.75
N ILE A 132 5.10 -4.18 -5.83
CA ILE A 132 4.86 -3.43 -7.07
C ILE A 132 6.17 -3.09 -7.79
N LEU A 133 7.18 -2.63 -7.04
CA LEU A 133 8.49 -2.24 -7.59
C LEU A 133 9.30 -3.44 -8.08
N SER A 134 9.01 -4.64 -7.59
CA SER A 134 9.68 -5.89 -7.94
C SER A 134 9.02 -6.63 -9.10
N VAL A 135 7.77 -6.31 -9.40
CA VAL A 135 7.06 -6.88 -10.55
C VAL A 135 7.68 -6.37 -11.87
N PRO A 136 8.06 -7.28 -12.80
CA PRO A 136 8.63 -6.91 -14.10
C PRO A 136 7.76 -5.91 -14.89
N PRO A 137 8.37 -5.08 -15.76
CA PRO A 137 7.62 -4.25 -16.68
C PRO A 137 6.65 -5.07 -17.55
N GLY A 138 5.42 -4.59 -17.72
CA GLY A 138 4.40 -5.22 -18.58
C GLY A 138 3.47 -6.21 -17.88
N MET A 139 3.68 -6.50 -16.60
CA MET A 139 2.70 -7.23 -15.77
C MET A 139 1.72 -6.28 -15.10
N ASP A 140 0.52 -6.77 -14.79
CA ASP A 140 -0.45 -6.00 -14.01
C ASP A 140 0.09 -5.76 -12.58
N ARG A 141 -0.02 -4.52 -12.13
CA ARG A 141 0.47 -4.02 -10.83
C ARG A 141 -0.67 -3.55 -9.93
N LYS A 142 -1.93 -3.72 -10.37
CA LYS A 142 -3.10 -3.38 -9.57
C LYS A 142 -3.14 -4.21 -8.29
N CYS A 143 -3.66 -3.58 -7.23
CA CYS A 143 -3.82 -4.21 -5.94
C CYS A 143 -5.28 -4.18 -5.53
N GLU A 144 -5.75 -5.27 -4.94
CA GLU A 144 -7.08 -5.38 -4.40
C GLU A 144 -7.03 -5.97 -3.01
N LYS A 145 -7.81 -5.38 -2.10
CA LYS A 145 -8.00 -5.91 -0.77
C LYS A 145 -9.17 -6.88 -0.77
N LEU A 146 -8.86 -8.18 -0.68
CA LEU A 146 -9.89 -9.22 -0.64
C LEU A 146 -10.66 -9.24 0.69
N ALA A 147 -9.93 -9.06 1.81
CA ALA A 147 -10.53 -9.11 3.13
C ALA A 147 -9.65 -8.43 4.18
N GLN A 148 -10.29 -8.09 5.30
CA GLN A 148 -9.62 -7.58 6.48
C GLN A 148 -10.48 -7.86 7.71
N VAL A 149 -9.85 -8.29 8.80
CA VAL A 149 -10.51 -8.45 10.10
C VAL A 149 -9.61 -7.89 11.19
N VAL A 150 -10.21 -7.25 12.19
CA VAL A 150 -9.53 -6.82 13.41
C VAL A 150 -10.35 -7.37 14.58
N TYR A 151 -9.69 -8.13 15.44
CA TYR A 151 -10.30 -8.81 16.59
C TYR A 151 -9.35 -8.71 17.78
N LEU A 152 -9.87 -8.92 19.00
CA LEU A 152 -9.06 -8.93 20.22
C LEU A 152 -8.75 -10.37 20.63
N LYS A 153 -7.65 -10.54 21.35
CA LYS A 153 -7.37 -11.74 22.12
C LYS A 153 -7.24 -11.33 23.59
N ASP A 154 -7.90 -12.04 24.48
CA ASP A 154 -7.69 -11.83 25.92
C ASP A 154 -6.40 -12.51 26.43
N ALA A 155 -6.11 -12.38 27.71
CA ALA A 155 -4.93 -12.99 28.34
C ALA A 155 -4.93 -14.54 28.27
N ALA A 156 -6.10 -15.16 28.09
CA ALA A 156 -6.25 -16.61 27.90
C ALA A 156 -6.25 -17.01 26.40
N SER A 157 -5.91 -16.08 25.50
CA SER A 157 -5.98 -16.26 24.05
C SER A 157 -7.37 -16.53 23.48
N LYS A 158 -8.43 -16.28 24.26
CA LYS A 158 -9.81 -16.33 23.77
C LYS A 158 -10.04 -15.15 22.81
N VAL A 159 -10.60 -15.47 21.65
CA VAL A 159 -10.86 -14.48 20.61
C VAL A 159 -12.13 -13.71 20.94
N ILE A 160 -12.08 -12.38 20.83
CA ILE A 160 -13.23 -11.49 20.97
C ILE A 160 -13.43 -10.75 19.66
N TYR A 161 -14.56 -11.00 19.00
CA TYR A 161 -14.96 -10.32 17.79
C TYR A 161 -15.64 -9.01 18.16
N ALA A 162 -14.89 -7.91 18.08
CA ALA A 162 -15.49 -6.58 18.09
C ALA A 162 -16.21 -6.37 16.76
N LEU A 163 -17.43 -5.82 16.77
CA LEU A 163 -18.22 -5.54 15.58
C LEU A 163 -18.54 -4.04 15.54
N SER A 164 -18.56 -3.49 14.33
CA SER A 164 -18.93 -2.10 14.07
C SER A 164 -19.82 -2.11 12.83
N MET A 165 -20.91 -1.34 12.84
CA MET A 165 -21.85 -1.33 11.72
C MET A 165 -21.30 -0.53 10.54
N GLY A 166 -20.59 -1.20 9.64
CA GLY A 166 -20.11 -0.64 8.36
C GLY A 166 -19.71 -1.76 7.40
N GLY A 167 -20.54 -2.00 6.37
CA GLY A 167 -20.38 -3.08 5.40
C GLY A 167 -19.37 -2.77 4.29
N GLY A 168 -18.73 -3.81 3.74
CA GLY A 168 -17.87 -3.74 2.55
C GLY A 168 -18.18 -4.90 1.60
N ALA A 169 -18.28 -4.59 0.29
CA ALA A 169 -18.52 -5.55 -0.79
C ALA A 169 -17.21 -6.22 -1.26
N VAL A 170 -17.32 -7.35 -1.95
CA VAL A 170 -16.21 -8.12 -2.55
C VAL A 170 -16.48 -8.27 -4.05
N ASP A 171 -15.54 -7.80 -4.88
CA ASP A 171 -15.49 -8.06 -6.31
C ASP A 171 -14.39 -9.12 -6.61
N ALA A 172 -14.33 -9.65 -7.84
CA ALA A 172 -13.46 -10.78 -8.21
C ALA A 172 -12.52 -10.48 -9.38
N TYR A 173 -11.24 -10.87 -9.24
CA TYR A 173 -10.19 -10.65 -10.25
C TYR A 173 -9.13 -11.79 -10.28
N THR A 174 -8.31 -11.81 -11.34
CA THR A 174 -7.22 -12.76 -11.56
C THR A 174 -5.85 -12.09 -11.43
N ALA A 175 -4.98 -12.56 -10.54
CA ALA A 175 -3.59 -12.13 -10.40
C ALA A 175 -2.60 -13.08 -11.08
N GLY A 176 -1.48 -12.54 -11.57
CA GLY A 176 -0.40 -13.30 -12.21
C GLY A 176 0.52 -14.01 -11.22
N GLN A 177 1.41 -14.88 -11.72
CA GLN A 177 2.43 -15.53 -10.90
C GLN A 177 3.66 -14.64 -10.73
N LEU A 178 4.18 -14.52 -9.50
CA LEU A 178 5.47 -13.88 -9.21
C LEU A 178 6.65 -14.87 -9.39
N THR A 179 7.79 -14.33 -9.82
CA THR A 179 9.08 -15.03 -9.93
C THR A 179 9.83 -14.98 -8.60
N ASP A 180 10.75 -15.92 -8.36
CA ASP A 180 11.56 -15.96 -7.14
C ASP A 180 12.43 -14.70 -6.97
N GLN A 181 12.94 -14.16 -8.08
CA GLN A 181 13.67 -12.90 -8.06
C GLN A 181 12.78 -11.74 -7.61
N ALA A 182 11.53 -11.65 -8.09
CA ALA A 182 10.61 -10.60 -7.67
C ALA A 182 10.26 -10.72 -6.17
N ILE A 183 10.16 -11.94 -5.66
CA ILE A 183 9.94 -12.19 -4.23
C ILE A 183 11.14 -11.70 -3.42
N SER A 184 12.37 -12.07 -3.80
CA SER A 184 13.58 -11.64 -3.09
C SER A 184 13.80 -10.12 -3.18
N ASP A 185 13.61 -9.52 -4.36
CA ASP A 185 13.72 -8.07 -4.56
C ASP A 185 12.70 -7.33 -3.68
N SER A 186 11.49 -7.90 -3.53
CA SER A 186 10.43 -7.25 -2.76
C SER A 186 10.77 -7.16 -1.29
N GLY A 187 11.32 -8.21 -0.68
CA GLY A 187 11.74 -8.19 0.73
C GLY A 187 12.78 -7.09 1.00
N ASN A 188 13.79 -6.97 0.13
CA ASN A 188 14.82 -5.94 0.24
C ASN A 188 14.22 -4.53 0.10
N LEU A 189 13.43 -4.28 -0.95
CA LEU A 189 12.82 -2.98 -1.20
C LEU A 189 11.84 -2.59 -0.09
N THR A 190 11.09 -3.54 0.45
CA THR A 190 10.20 -3.35 1.59
C THR A 190 10.95 -2.87 2.82
N GLY A 191 12.06 -3.51 3.19
CA GLY A 191 12.87 -3.08 4.33
C GLY A 191 13.36 -1.65 4.18
N MET A 192 13.81 -1.27 2.97
CA MET A 192 14.27 0.08 2.68
C MET A 192 13.15 1.12 2.73
N LEU A 193 11.97 0.78 2.20
CA LEU A 193 10.79 1.65 2.25
C LEU A 193 10.25 1.84 3.66
N ALA A 194 10.24 0.77 4.48
CA ALA A 194 9.80 0.85 5.86
C ALA A 194 10.74 1.71 6.72
N ALA A 195 12.03 1.71 6.43
CA ALA A 195 13.01 2.55 7.10
C ALA A 195 12.97 4.03 6.66
N ASP A 196 12.39 4.34 5.50
CA ASP A 196 12.38 5.68 4.91
C ASP A 196 11.09 6.45 5.19
N THR A 197 11.06 7.12 6.35
CA THR A 197 9.90 7.92 6.79
C THR A 197 9.62 9.13 5.89
N VAL A 198 10.61 9.59 5.10
CA VAL A 198 10.45 10.73 4.19
C VAL A 198 9.54 10.35 3.02
N LEU A 199 9.57 9.07 2.61
CA LEU A 199 8.83 8.57 1.45
C LEU A 199 7.47 7.99 1.78
N THR A 200 7.15 7.75 3.06
CA THR A 200 5.90 7.11 3.50
C THR A 200 4.66 7.65 2.79
N ARG A 201 4.51 8.98 2.70
CA ARG A 201 3.33 9.57 2.05
C ARG A 201 3.26 9.32 0.55
N SER A 202 4.41 9.40 -0.14
CA SER A 202 4.46 9.11 -1.59
C SER A 202 4.13 7.65 -1.87
N VAL A 203 4.67 6.75 -1.05
CA VAL A 203 4.45 5.30 -1.10
C VAL A 203 2.97 4.97 -0.88
N SER A 204 2.34 5.51 0.18
CA SER A 204 0.90 5.32 0.42
C SER A 204 0.02 5.78 -0.73
N LEU A 205 0.34 6.93 -1.33
CA LEU A 205 -0.42 7.44 -2.48
C LEU A 205 -0.19 6.59 -3.73
N LEU A 206 1.03 6.10 -3.95
CA LEU A 206 1.32 5.19 -5.06
C LEU A 206 0.44 3.93 -4.97
N VAL A 207 0.37 3.31 -3.79
CA VAL A 207 -0.50 2.14 -3.53
C VAL A 207 -1.97 2.50 -3.77
N ALA A 208 -2.45 3.60 -3.18
CA ALA A 208 -3.84 4.04 -3.34
C ALA A 208 -4.21 4.29 -4.81
N SER A 209 -3.27 4.75 -5.64
CA SER A 209 -3.51 4.97 -7.07
C SER A 209 -3.69 3.66 -7.86
N MET A 210 -3.28 2.52 -7.32
CA MET A 210 -3.35 1.19 -7.95
C MET A 210 -4.51 0.34 -7.45
N GLU A 211 -5.30 0.88 -6.51
CA GLU A 211 -6.50 0.21 -6.02
C GLU A 211 -7.54 0.07 -7.14
N ILE A 212 -8.08 -1.14 -7.27
CA ILE A 212 -9.16 -1.43 -8.22
C ILE A 212 -10.46 -0.74 -7.79
N GLY A 213 -11.29 -0.35 -8.75
CA GLY A 213 -12.61 0.28 -8.51
C GLY A 213 -12.56 1.79 -8.27
N ARG A 214 -11.36 2.38 -8.26
CA ARG A 214 -11.18 3.83 -8.14
C ARG A 214 -11.55 4.55 -9.44
N ASP A 215 -12.16 5.73 -9.31
CA ASP A 215 -12.42 6.61 -10.46
C ASP A 215 -11.10 7.01 -11.15
N GLU A 216 -11.13 7.11 -12.48
CA GLU A 216 -9.93 7.33 -13.29
C GLU A 216 -9.27 8.69 -13.01
N LEU A 217 -10.06 9.74 -12.77
CA LEU A 217 -9.55 11.06 -12.40
C LEU A 217 -8.94 11.03 -11.01
N GLU A 218 -9.61 10.39 -10.05
CA GLU A 218 -9.10 10.24 -8.69
C GLU A 218 -7.77 9.47 -8.68
N ALA A 219 -7.70 8.33 -9.38
CA ALA A 219 -6.48 7.55 -9.52
C ALA A 219 -5.32 8.35 -10.14
N PHE A 220 -5.62 9.15 -11.18
CA PHE A 220 -4.64 10.05 -11.80
C PHE A 220 -4.11 11.11 -10.83
N LEU A 221 -4.99 11.80 -10.10
CA LEU A 221 -4.60 12.85 -9.15
C LEU A 221 -3.82 12.30 -7.96
N ILE A 222 -4.18 11.12 -7.47
CA ILE A 222 -3.45 10.42 -6.42
C ILE A 222 -2.05 10.01 -6.92
N ALA A 223 -1.96 9.41 -8.12
CA ALA A 223 -0.67 9.06 -8.71
C ALA A 223 0.23 10.29 -8.91
N TRP A 224 -0.34 11.40 -9.41
CA TRP A 224 0.40 12.66 -9.58
C TRP A 224 0.90 13.19 -8.24
N SER A 225 0.06 13.16 -7.22
CA SER A 225 0.42 13.57 -5.86
C SER A 225 1.55 12.71 -5.28
N ALA A 226 1.54 11.40 -5.55
CA ALA A 226 2.61 10.49 -5.16
C ALA A 226 3.96 10.93 -5.78
N LEU A 227 3.97 11.21 -7.09
CA LEU A 227 5.16 11.66 -7.82
C LEU A 227 5.65 13.02 -7.32
N GLU A 228 4.75 13.98 -7.18
CA GLU A 228 5.09 15.34 -6.75
C GLU A 228 5.68 15.36 -5.33
N ILE A 229 5.08 14.59 -4.41
CA ILE A 229 5.60 14.45 -3.04
C ILE A 229 6.97 13.77 -3.07
N PHE A 230 7.16 12.71 -3.86
CA PHE A 230 8.46 12.08 -4.03
C PHE A 230 9.52 13.08 -4.50
N VAL A 231 9.24 13.85 -5.56
CA VAL A 231 10.18 14.83 -6.11
C VAL A 231 10.54 15.88 -5.06
N ASN A 232 9.55 16.48 -4.40
CA ASN A 232 9.81 17.52 -3.42
C ASN A 232 10.57 17.00 -2.19
N ALA A 233 10.17 15.83 -1.66
CA ALA A 233 10.75 15.25 -0.47
C ALA A 233 12.20 14.79 -0.72
N SER A 234 12.43 14.05 -1.80
CA SER A 234 13.77 13.54 -2.14
C SER A 234 14.73 14.65 -2.61
N PHE A 235 14.23 15.67 -3.32
CA PHE A 235 15.04 16.84 -3.67
C PHE A 235 15.53 17.57 -2.41
N LYS A 236 14.62 17.84 -1.47
CA LYS A 236 14.93 18.53 -0.22
C LYS A 236 15.87 17.72 0.67
N ALA A 237 15.63 16.42 0.80
CA ALA A 237 16.40 15.55 1.67
C ALA A 237 17.79 15.22 1.12
N THR A 238 17.91 15.00 -0.19
CA THR A 238 19.13 14.41 -0.78
C THR A 238 19.62 15.17 -1.99
N TYR A 239 18.79 15.30 -3.04
CA TYR A 239 19.31 15.55 -4.37
C TYR A 239 19.68 17.00 -4.66
N GLY A 240 19.05 17.98 -3.99
CA GLY A 240 19.41 19.39 -4.16
C GLY A 240 20.86 19.66 -3.76
N GLN A 241 21.28 19.14 -2.59
CA GLN A 241 22.66 19.28 -2.12
C GLN A 241 23.63 18.41 -2.91
N ARG A 242 23.26 17.16 -3.18
CA ARG A 242 24.15 16.24 -3.91
C ARG A 242 24.47 16.72 -5.32
N TRP A 243 23.49 17.28 -6.02
CA TRP A 243 23.73 17.84 -7.35
C TRP A 243 24.72 19.02 -7.32
N LEU A 244 24.59 19.91 -6.33
CA LEU A 244 25.56 20.98 -6.10
C LEU A 244 26.97 20.44 -5.81
N GLN A 245 27.07 19.38 -5.02
CA GLN A 245 28.36 18.72 -4.71
C GLN A 245 29.00 18.11 -5.95
N ILE A 246 28.23 17.42 -6.81
CA ILE A 246 28.72 16.87 -8.07
C ILE A 246 29.28 17.98 -8.97
N MET A 247 28.56 19.08 -9.12
CA MET A 247 29.05 20.22 -9.90
C MET A 247 30.30 20.86 -9.29
N ARG A 248 30.35 20.98 -7.96
CA ARG A 248 31.50 21.52 -7.23
C ARG A 248 32.76 20.67 -7.43
N GLN A 249 32.64 19.35 -7.40
CA GLN A 249 33.76 18.42 -7.63
C GLN A 249 34.33 18.53 -9.05
N GLY A 250 33.49 18.87 -10.03
CA GLY A 250 33.92 19.08 -11.42
C GLY A 250 34.54 20.46 -11.69
N ALA A 251 34.55 21.37 -10.72
CA ALA A 251 34.99 22.75 -10.89
C ALA A 251 36.35 23.04 -10.21
N PRO A 252 37.09 24.06 -10.67
CA PRO A 252 38.28 24.53 -9.96
C PRO A 252 37.95 25.00 -8.54
N GLN A 253 38.86 24.78 -7.59
CA GLN A 253 38.67 25.18 -6.19
C GLN A 253 38.37 26.68 -6.02
N SER A 254 38.90 27.53 -6.89
CA SER A 254 38.60 28.98 -6.89
C SER A 254 37.13 29.32 -7.15
N ALA A 255 36.32 28.37 -7.63
CA ALA A 255 34.89 28.55 -7.87
C ALA A 255 34.03 28.24 -6.63
N GLU A 256 34.59 27.77 -5.51
CA GLU A 256 33.83 27.44 -4.28
C GLU A 256 32.88 28.57 -3.82
N PRO A 257 33.29 29.85 -3.75
CA PRO A 257 32.40 30.94 -3.34
C PRO A 257 31.25 31.22 -4.32
N VAL A 258 31.33 30.74 -5.56
CA VAL A 258 30.24 30.81 -6.54
C VAL A 258 29.18 29.77 -6.21
N PHE A 259 29.57 28.54 -5.87
CA PHE A 259 28.63 27.49 -5.51
C PHE A 259 27.90 27.78 -4.20
N ASP A 260 28.56 28.41 -3.22
CA ASP A 260 27.90 28.80 -1.97
C ASP A 260 26.81 29.86 -2.23
N ARG A 261 27.11 30.87 -3.06
CA ARG A 261 26.12 31.87 -3.48
C ARG A 261 25.00 31.25 -4.31
N LEU A 262 25.32 30.32 -5.21
CA LEU A 262 24.33 29.62 -6.02
C LEU A 262 23.35 28.85 -5.12
N ALA A 263 23.87 28.12 -4.12
CA ALA A 263 23.05 27.37 -3.18
C ALA A 263 22.09 28.29 -2.41
N ASP A 264 22.56 29.44 -1.91
CA ASP A 264 21.73 30.37 -1.16
C ASP A 264 20.64 31.03 -2.03
N VAL A 265 20.99 31.45 -3.25
CA VAL A 265 20.02 32.08 -4.17
C VAL A 265 18.97 31.07 -4.65
N MET A 266 19.37 29.83 -4.90
CA MET A 266 18.50 28.85 -5.55
C MET A 266 17.61 28.04 -4.62
N LYS A 267 17.86 28.05 -3.30
CA LYS A 267 17.15 27.20 -2.31
C LYS A 267 15.63 27.15 -2.47
N ASP A 268 14.99 28.26 -2.85
CA ASP A 268 13.54 28.39 -3.01
C ASP A 268 13.09 28.67 -4.45
N LYS A 269 13.99 28.55 -5.44
CA LYS A 269 13.74 28.98 -6.84
C LYS A 269 13.47 27.83 -7.81
N TYR A 270 13.79 26.61 -7.43
CA TYR A 270 13.58 25.44 -8.29
C TYR A 270 12.09 25.19 -8.52
N ARG A 271 11.67 25.17 -9.79
CA ARG A 271 10.33 24.68 -10.16
C ARG A 271 10.29 23.17 -10.02
N LEU A 272 9.09 22.60 -9.96
CA LEU A 272 8.93 21.15 -9.80
C LEU A 272 9.64 20.34 -10.91
N ALA A 273 9.51 20.77 -12.17
CA ALA A 273 10.21 20.12 -13.29
C ALA A 273 11.74 20.22 -13.18
N ASP A 274 12.26 21.33 -12.64
CA ASP A 274 13.71 21.50 -12.44
C ASP A 274 14.21 20.56 -11.34
N LYS A 275 13.44 20.42 -10.25
CA LYS A 275 13.74 19.45 -9.18
C LYS A 275 13.76 18.02 -9.73
N PHE A 276 12.76 17.66 -10.53
CA PHE A 276 12.70 16.35 -11.17
C PHE A 276 13.89 16.12 -12.10
N LEU A 277 14.26 17.09 -12.96
CA LEU A 277 15.41 16.99 -13.85
C LEU A 277 16.72 16.77 -13.07
N ILE A 278 16.88 17.46 -11.94
CA ILE A 278 18.05 17.29 -11.08
C ILE A 278 18.12 15.86 -10.56
N ILE A 279 17.02 15.35 -9.99
CA ILE A 279 16.94 13.96 -9.51
C ILE A 279 17.25 12.98 -10.66
N ALA A 280 16.63 13.20 -11.81
CA ALA A 280 16.81 12.40 -13.02
C ALA A 280 18.25 12.38 -13.50
N SER A 281 18.93 13.53 -13.51
CA SER A 281 20.32 13.63 -13.93
C SER A 281 21.28 12.87 -13.02
N VAL A 282 20.98 12.81 -11.72
CA VAL A 282 21.79 12.10 -10.71
C VAL A 282 21.56 10.60 -10.79
N LEU A 283 20.30 10.16 -10.97
CA LEU A 283 19.94 8.73 -10.88
C LEU A 283 19.90 8.00 -12.22
N ASN A 284 19.58 8.70 -13.30
CA ASN A 284 19.35 8.13 -14.63
C ASN A 284 19.93 9.06 -15.71
N GLY A 285 21.18 9.49 -15.55
CA GLY A 285 21.79 10.53 -16.38
C GLY A 285 21.67 10.32 -17.89
N VAL A 286 21.67 9.06 -18.36
CA VAL A 286 21.50 8.72 -19.78
C VAL A 286 20.12 9.08 -20.31
N ASN A 287 19.06 8.84 -19.53
CA ASN A 287 17.67 9.05 -19.96
C ASN A 287 17.00 10.26 -19.31
N ALA A 288 17.72 11.02 -18.48
CA ALA A 288 17.17 12.11 -17.69
C ALA A 288 16.37 13.14 -18.52
N ALA A 289 16.87 13.51 -19.70
CA ALA A 289 16.18 14.44 -20.59
C ALA A 289 14.90 13.84 -21.22
N THR A 290 14.87 12.54 -21.46
CA THR A 290 13.67 11.84 -21.97
C THR A 290 12.62 11.74 -20.87
N ASP A 291 13.02 11.33 -19.68
CA ASP A 291 12.13 11.21 -18.52
C ASP A 291 11.55 12.58 -18.14
N GLU A 292 12.35 13.65 -18.26
CA GLU A 292 11.90 15.01 -17.96
C GLU A 292 10.85 15.52 -18.95
N LYS A 293 11.00 15.19 -20.24
CA LYS A 293 9.99 15.51 -21.24
C LYS A 293 8.67 14.82 -20.92
N GLU A 294 8.72 13.56 -20.53
CA GLU A 294 7.52 12.81 -20.11
C GLU A 294 6.91 13.41 -18.84
N PHE A 295 7.74 13.77 -17.85
CA PHE A 295 7.30 14.46 -16.65
C PHE A 295 6.55 15.77 -16.97
N ARG A 296 7.10 16.61 -17.85
CA ARG A 296 6.45 17.86 -18.28
C ARG A 296 5.13 17.59 -18.98
N ARG A 297 5.10 16.62 -19.90
CA ARG A 297 3.86 16.22 -20.59
C ARG A 297 2.76 15.82 -19.60
N LEU A 298 3.09 15.01 -18.59
CA LEU A 298 2.13 14.60 -17.56
C LEU A 298 1.70 15.77 -16.66
N LYS A 299 2.62 16.67 -16.34
CA LYS A 299 2.33 17.90 -15.60
C LYS A 299 1.34 18.79 -16.33
N ASP A 300 1.53 18.97 -17.64
CA ASP A 300 0.68 19.82 -18.47
C ASP A 300 -0.75 19.26 -18.55
N VAL A 301 -0.90 17.93 -18.59
CA VAL A 301 -2.22 17.27 -18.47
C VAL A 301 -2.87 17.61 -17.12
N ARG A 302 -2.13 17.46 -16.00
CA ARG A 302 -2.63 17.81 -14.66
C ARG A 302 -3.04 19.27 -14.55
N ASP A 303 -2.20 20.19 -15.03
CA ASP A 303 -2.48 21.62 -14.95
C ASP A 303 -3.69 21.99 -15.80
N THR A 304 -3.82 21.42 -17.00
CA THR A 304 -5.01 21.61 -17.85
C THR A 304 -6.27 21.15 -17.15
N LEU A 305 -6.27 19.94 -16.57
CA LEU A 305 -7.42 19.40 -15.85
C LEU A 305 -7.89 20.29 -14.70
N LEU A 306 -6.95 20.87 -13.94
CA LEU A 306 -7.28 21.72 -12.78
C LEU A 306 -7.65 23.16 -13.17
N HIS A 307 -7.18 23.65 -14.32
CA HIS A 307 -7.42 25.03 -14.75
C HIS A 307 -8.65 25.17 -15.65
N THR A 308 -8.89 24.24 -16.57
CA THR A 308 -10.01 24.34 -17.52
C THR A 308 -11.17 23.44 -17.15
N TYR A 309 -10.99 22.47 -16.25
CA TYR A 309 -11.93 21.36 -16.01
C TYR A 309 -12.28 20.58 -17.28
N GLU A 310 -11.54 20.79 -18.38
CA GLU A 310 -11.75 20.09 -19.64
C GLU A 310 -10.90 18.83 -19.65
N ARG A 311 -11.55 17.69 -19.85
CA ARG A 311 -10.89 16.41 -20.03
C ARG A 311 -10.35 16.35 -21.46
N THR A 312 -9.18 16.94 -21.69
CA THR A 312 -8.55 17.02 -23.01
C THR A 312 -7.95 15.68 -23.48
N THR A 313 -7.76 14.73 -22.57
CA THR A 313 -7.25 13.38 -22.88
C THR A 313 -8.05 12.31 -22.14
N SER A 314 -8.53 11.33 -22.91
CA SER A 314 -9.18 10.11 -22.40
C SER A 314 -8.64 8.91 -23.20
N PRO A 315 -8.08 7.88 -22.54
CA PRO A 315 -7.89 7.76 -21.10
C PRO A 315 -6.83 8.73 -20.55
N LEU A 316 -6.92 9.04 -19.25
CA LEU A 316 -5.91 9.80 -18.52
C LEU A 316 -4.61 8.99 -18.44
N PRO A 317 -3.43 9.64 -18.52
CA PRO A 317 -2.15 8.93 -18.55
C PRO A 317 -1.68 8.46 -17.17
N THR A 318 -2.58 7.91 -16.35
CA THR A 318 -2.31 7.43 -14.97
C THR A 318 -1.17 6.42 -14.93
N ALA A 319 -1.16 5.47 -15.86
CA ALA A 319 -0.09 4.47 -15.97
C ALA A 319 1.29 5.11 -16.21
N GLY A 320 1.36 6.21 -16.95
CA GLY A 320 2.61 6.95 -17.18
C GLY A 320 3.15 7.59 -15.90
N VAL A 321 2.26 8.20 -15.10
CA VAL A 321 2.62 8.78 -13.80
C VAL A 321 3.07 7.70 -12.81
N GLN A 322 2.34 6.59 -12.75
CA GLN A 322 2.70 5.44 -11.91
C GLN A 322 4.06 4.86 -12.32
N ALA A 323 4.31 4.71 -13.62
CA ALA A 323 5.58 4.19 -14.13
C ALA A 323 6.77 5.09 -13.76
N LEU A 324 6.65 6.41 -13.95
CA LEU A 324 7.69 7.35 -13.53
C LEU A 324 7.92 7.31 -12.02
N THR A 325 6.85 7.28 -11.23
CA THR A 325 6.95 7.20 -9.76
C THR A 325 7.67 5.93 -9.34
N GLN A 326 7.27 4.78 -9.86
CA GLN A 326 7.88 3.48 -9.57
C GLN A 326 9.36 3.45 -9.96
N HIS A 327 9.68 3.92 -11.17
CA HIS A 327 11.06 3.93 -11.69
C HIS A 327 11.98 4.74 -10.79
N TYR A 328 11.60 5.98 -10.47
CA TYR A 328 12.43 6.88 -9.68
C TYR A 328 12.47 6.52 -8.19
N LEU A 329 11.39 5.96 -7.65
CA LEU A 329 11.38 5.39 -6.31
C LEU A 329 12.38 4.23 -6.20
N ARG A 330 12.35 3.28 -7.16
CA ARG A 330 13.30 2.16 -7.21
C ARG A 330 14.74 2.64 -7.34
N LEU A 331 15.03 3.57 -8.26
CA LEU A 331 16.38 4.11 -8.42
C LEU A 331 16.88 4.83 -7.16
N HIS A 332 16.03 5.62 -6.50
CA HIS A 332 16.39 6.28 -5.25
C HIS A 332 16.75 5.29 -4.15
N LEU A 333 15.95 4.23 -3.99
CA LEU A 333 16.23 3.18 -3.02
C LEU A 333 17.58 2.51 -3.33
N LEU A 334 17.78 2.04 -4.56
CA LEU A 334 19.04 1.37 -4.95
C LEU A 334 20.27 2.28 -4.74
N ASP A 335 20.13 3.57 -5.03
CA ASP A 335 21.19 4.55 -4.80
C ASP A 335 21.46 4.82 -3.30
N LYS A 336 20.43 4.79 -2.45
CA LYS A 336 20.58 4.76 -0.98
C LYS A 336 21.31 3.52 -0.49
N ALA A 337 20.95 2.33 -0.99
CA ALA A 337 21.63 1.08 -0.64
C ALA A 337 23.12 1.08 -1.03
N ALA A 338 23.47 1.73 -2.14
CA ALA A 338 24.85 1.92 -2.56
C ALA A 338 25.63 2.93 -1.68
N GLY A 339 24.97 3.58 -0.72
CA GLY A 339 25.57 4.58 0.18
C GLY A 339 25.74 5.97 -0.44
N ASN A 340 25.17 6.20 -1.63
CA ASN A 340 25.33 7.44 -2.39
C ASN A 340 24.27 8.50 -2.05
N ALA A 341 23.14 8.08 -1.49
CA ALA A 341 22.11 8.93 -0.89
C ALA A 341 22.12 8.71 0.62
N ARG A 342 22.79 9.59 1.36
CA ARG A 342 22.69 9.69 2.83
C ARG A 342 22.01 10.99 3.20
#